data_AF-A0A6G9W332-F1
#
_entry.id   AF-A0A6G9W332-F1
#
_cell.length_a   1.000
_cell.length_b   1.000
_cell.length_c   1.000
_cell.angle_alpha   90.00
_cell.angle_beta   90.00
_cell.angle_gamma   90.00
#
_symmetry.space_group_name_H-M   'P 1'
#
loop_
_entity.id
_entity.type
_entity.pdbx_description
1 polymer ?
#
loop_
_entity_poly.entity_id
_entity_poly.type
_entity_poly.pdbx_seq_one_letter_code
_entity_poly.pdbx_strand_id
1 'polypeptide(L)'
;MLRRRSYRPYRRGPKKNYQIMRPWFYVQSQTAQGAVTVIDPAQVTGIRKVKNFSIEFQQVDTQPQQVVAWALVYVPAGYQPNRIADPPADTMYSPTNNVIMAGIFDTSDPVTTGKRFSRLSRLLREGDGIALVFGSQKETQVHIRVQMTFAITI
;
A
#
# COMPACT_ATOMS: atom_id res chain seq x y z
N MET A 1 -23.49 18.99 -52.76
CA MET A 1 -22.98 17.80 -52.05
C MET A 1 -21.98 18.22 -50.97
N LEU A 2 -22.31 18.09 -49.69
CA LEU A 2 -21.42 18.42 -48.57
C LEU A 2 -20.53 17.21 -48.24
N ARG A 3 -19.21 17.32 -48.45
CA ARG A 3 -18.23 16.30 -48.03
C ARG A 3 -18.17 16.24 -46.50
N ARG A 4 -18.67 15.15 -45.90
CA ARG A 4 -18.46 14.85 -44.47
C ARG A 4 -16.96 14.65 -44.22
N ARG A 5 -16.33 15.52 -43.43
CA ARG A 5 -14.99 15.28 -42.88
C ARG A 5 -15.07 14.09 -41.92
N SER A 6 -14.33 13.02 -42.19
CA SER A 6 -14.26 11.87 -41.28
C SER A 6 -13.53 12.29 -40.00
N TYR A 7 -14.18 12.14 -38.84
CA TYR A 7 -13.56 12.33 -37.55
C TYR A 7 -12.49 11.25 -37.33
N ARG A 8 -11.22 11.61 -37.18
CA ARG A 8 -10.17 10.67 -36.76
C ARG A 8 -10.21 10.59 -35.22
N PRO A 9 -10.53 9.42 -34.62
CA PRO A 9 -10.51 9.30 -33.18
C PRO A 9 -9.08 9.49 -32.67
N TYR A 10 -8.94 10.28 -31.60
CA TYR A 10 -7.66 10.50 -30.93
C TYR A 10 -7.10 9.17 -30.39
N ARG A 11 -6.05 8.64 -31.04
CA ARG A 11 -5.32 7.47 -30.55
C ARG A 11 -4.35 7.92 -29.45
N ARG A 12 -4.69 7.65 -28.19
CA ARG A 12 -3.75 7.80 -27.06
C ARG A 12 -2.54 6.91 -27.34
N GLY A 13 -1.35 7.53 -27.46
CA GLY A 13 -0.08 6.80 -27.55
C GLY A 13 0.14 5.89 -26.34
N PRO A 14 1.03 4.89 -26.46
CA PRO A 14 1.31 3.95 -25.38
C PRO A 14 1.86 4.70 -24.16
N LYS A 15 1.14 4.64 -23.03
CA LYS A 15 1.64 5.18 -21.76
C LYS A 15 2.70 4.24 -21.19
N LYS A 16 3.91 4.73 -20.95
CA LYS A 16 4.94 4.00 -20.22
C LYS A 16 4.48 3.82 -18.77
N ASN A 17 4.05 2.62 -18.40
CA ASN A 17 3.79 2.25 -17.01
C ASN A 17 4.95 1.37 -16.57
N TYR A 18 5.67 1.76 -15.51
CA TYR A 18 6.66 0.88 -14.90
C TYR A 18 5.96 0.06 -13.84
N GLN A 19 5.77 -1.24 -14.08
CA GLN A 19 5.38 -2.16 -13.03
C GLN A 19 6.62 -2.46 -12.19
N ILE A 20 6.56 -2.10 -10.91
CA ILE A 20 7.60 -2.38 -9.95
C ILE A 20 7.09 -3.52 -9.07
N MET A 21 7.78 -4.65 -9.15
CA MET A 21 7.66 -5.72 -8.18
C MET A 21 8.81 -5.57 -7.19
N ARG A 22 8.49 -5.25 -5.94
CA ARG A 22 9.48 -5.34 -4.89
C ARG A 22 9.66 -6.82 -4.51
N PRO A 23 10.90 -7.28 -4.30
CA PRO A 23 11.13 -8.59 -3.72
C PRO A 23 10.51 -8.65 -2.32
N TRP A 24 10.39 -9.88 -1.78
CA TRP A 24 10.01 -10.08 -0.39
C TRP A 24 10.90 -9.26 0.53
N PHE A 25 10.29 -8.53 1.45
CA PHE A 25 11.00 -7.83 2.52
C PHE A 25 10.38 -8.17 3.86
N TYR A 26 11.22 -8.10 4.89
CA TYR A 26 10.79 -8.34 6.26
C TYR A 26 10.27 -7.06 6.87
N VAL A 27 9.19 -7.21 7.62
CA VAL A 27 8.60 -6.16 8.43
C VAL A 27 8.67 -6.62 9.87
N GLN A 28 9.42 -5.87 10.68
CA GLN A 28 9.70 -6.20 12.07
C GLN A 28 9.39 -4.99 12.94
N SER A 29 8.63 -5.20 14.02
CA SER A 29 8.50 -4.24 15.11
C SER A 29 8.67 -4.94 16.44
N GLN A 30 9.49 -4.37 17.32
CA GLN A 30 9.65 -4.84 18.70
C GLN A 30 8.44 -4.51 19.59
N THR A 31 7.52 -3.68 19.09
CA THR A 31 6.27 -3.37 19.77
C THR A 31 5.10 -3.94 18.97
N ALA A 32 3.91 -3.92 19.57
CA ALA A 32 2.68 -4.38 18.92
C ALA A 32 2.34 -3.64 17.62
N GLN A 33 2.97 -2.49 17.35
CA GLN A 33 2.68 -1.66 16.18
C GLN A 33 3.94 -1.23 15.44
N GLY A 34 3.82 -0.98 14.14
CA GLY A 34 4.92 -0.44 13.36
C GLY A 34 4.47 0.08 12.01
N ALA A 35 5.40 0.74 11.33
CA ALA A 35 5.22 1.23 9.97
C ALA A 35 6.50 1.04 9.16
N VAL A 36 6.34 0.78 7.87
CA VAL A 36 7.43 0.66 6.90
C VAL A 36 7.13 1.47 5.66
N THR A 37 8.11 2.24 5.19
CA THR A 37 8.00 3.01 3.95
C THR A 37 8.09 2.08 2.75
N VAL A 38 7.01 2.02 1.97
CA VAL A 38 6.92 1.19 0.76
C VAL A 38 7.41 1.98 -0.45
N ILE A 39 7.03 3.25 -0.52
CA ILE A 39 7.46 4.18 -1.55
C ILE A 39 8.03 5.40 -0.86
N ASP A 40 9.31 5.63 -1.12
CA ASP A 40 10.05 6.73 -0.52
C ASP A 40 9.45 8.09 -0.93
N PRO A 41 9.49 9.08 -0.01
CA PRO A 41 9.12 10.46 -0.30
C PRO A 41 9.73 10.94 -1.62
N ALA A 42 8.90 11.52 -2.50
CA ALA A 42 9.37 11.93 -3.82
C ALA A 42 10.47 13.00 -3.67
N GLN A 43 11.65 12.72 -4.23
CA GLN A 43 12.78 13.67 -4.30
C GLN A 43 12.80 14.48 -5.61
N VAL A 44 11.82 14.26 -6.49
CA VAL A 44 11.80 14.84 -7.84
C VAL A 44 10.67 15.85 -7.93
N THR A 45 10.98 17.03 -8.47
CA THR A 45 10.00 18.06 -8.81
C THR A 45 9.05 17.54 -9.90
N GLY A 46 7.80 17.25 -9.53
CA GLY A 46 6.80 16.68 -10.44
C GLY A 46 5.70 15.90 -9.72
N ILE A 47 4.81 15.26 -10.48
CA ILE A 47 3.73 14.42 -9.94
C ILE A 47 3.97 12.97 -10.36
N ARG A 48 4.24 12.11 -9.38
CA ARG A 48 4.30 10.65 -9.61
C ARG A 48 2.93 10.04 -9.38
N LYS A 49 2.37 9.35 -10.36
CA LYS A 49 1.13 8.59 -10.18
C LYS A 49 1.46 7.15 -9.82
N VAL A 50 1.00 6.70 -8.66
CA VAL A 50 1.09 5.30 -8.23
C VAL A 50 -0.28 4.66 -8.23
N LYS A 51 -0.40 3.42 -8.73
CA LYS A 51 -1.66 2.68 -8.88
C LYS A 51 -1.43 1.17 -8.88
N ASN A 52 -2.53 0.41 -8.88
CA ASN A 52 -2.52 -1.05 -9.02
C ASN A 52 -1.68 -1.72 -7.92
N PHE A 53 -1.98 -1.39 -6.67
CA PHE A 53 -1.29 -1.96 -5.53
C PHE A 53 -1.72 -3.40 -5.35
N SER A 54 -0.75 -4.27 -5.17
CA SER A 54 -0.96 -5.62 -4.70
C SER A 54 -0.04 -5.89 -3.52
N ILE A 55 -0.58 -6.54 -2.49
CA ILE A 55 0.16 -6.94 -1.30
C ILE A 55 -0.15 -8.40 -1.02
N GLU A 56 0.87 -9.13 -0.58
CA GLU A 56 0.78 -10.51 -0.17
C GLU A 56 1.61 -10.67 1.10
N PHE A 57 1.06 -11.40 2.05
CA PHE A 57 1.67 -11.64 3.35
C PHE A 57 2.06 -13.10 3.43
N GLN A 58 3.17 -13.37 4.11
CA GLN A 58 3.60 -14.73 4.42
C GLN A 58 4.02 -14.77 5.88
N GLN A 59 3.58 -15.81 6.58
CA GLN A 59 4.08 -16.13 7.91
C GLN A 59 5.57 -16.46 7.84
N VAL A 60 6.31 -16.04 8.86
CA VAL A 60 7.68 -16.52 9.08
C VAL A 60 7.59 -17.66 10.11
N ASP A 61 8.03 -18.86 9.72
CA ASP A 61 7.74 -20.17 10.34
C ASP A 61 8.03 -20.30 11.84
N THR A 62 8.71 -19.33 12.46
CA THR A 62 9.20 -19.41 13.84
C THR A 62 8.37 -18.63 14.86
N GLN A 63 7.24 -18.03 14.47
CA GLN A 63 6.43 -17.19 15.36
C GLN A 63 5.10 -17.86 15.74
N PRO A 64 4.61 -17.66 16.98
CA PRO A 64 3.29 -18.13 17.39
C PRO A 64 2.20 -17.50 16.50
N GLN A 65 1.01 -18.08 16.48
CA GLN A 65 -0.12 -17.55 15.72
C GLN A 65 -0.38 -16.07 16.08
N GLN A 66 -0.29 -15.22 15.06
CA GLN A 66 -0.46 -13.78 15.12
C GLN A 66 -1.62 -13.35 14.23
N VAL A 67 -2.47 -12.48 14.78
CA VAL A 67 -3.46 -11.68 14.05
C VAL A 67 -2.91 -10.27 13.99
N VAL A 68 -2.80 -9.74 12.77
CA VAL A 68 -2.19 -8.45 12.47
C VAL A 68 -3.14 -7.63 11.61
N ALA A 69 -3.66 -6.53 12.15
CA ALA A 69 -4.33 -5.50 11.38
C ALA A 69 -3.29 -4.70 10.59
N TRP A 70 -3.59 -4.37 9.33
CA TRP A 70 -2.66 -3.62 8.48
C TRP A 70 -3.39 -2.64 7.56
N ALA A 71 -2.72 -1.54 7.23
CA ALA A 71 -3.21 -0.52 6.31
C ALA A 71 -2.07 0.00 5.42
N LEU A 72 -2.33 0.05 4.12
CA LEU A 72 -1.51 0.78 3.18
C LEU A 72 -2.02 2.21 3.08
N VAL A 73 -1.19 3.18 3.42
CA VAL A 73 -1.60 4.58 3.59
C VAL A 73 -0.74 5.53 2.78
N TYR A 74 -1.39 6.56 2.24
CA TYR A 74 -0.74 7.74 1.71
C TYR A 74 -0.26 8.62 2.87
N VAL A 75 0.99 9.06 2.77
CA VAL A 75 1.63 9.93 3.76
C VAL A 75 1.98 11.25 3.08
N PRO A 76 1.30 12.35 3.44
CA PRO A 76 1.64 13.68 2.92
C PRO A 76 3.03 14.13 3.37
N ALA A 77 3.65 15.01 2.58
CA ALA A 77 4.92 15.64 2.93
C ALA A 77 4.93 16.24 4.35
N GLY A 78 5.95 15.91 5.14
CA GLY A 78 6.13 16.41 6.50
C GLY A 78 5.34 15.67 7.59
N TYR A 79 4.54 14.66 7.23
CA TYR A 79 3.78 13.85 8.19
C TYR A 79 4.38 12.45 8.37
N GLN A 80 4.02 11.83 9.49
CA GLN A 80 4.29 10.42 9.76
C GLN A 80 2.99 9.62 9.68
N PRO A 81 3.05 8.33 9.29
CA PRO A 81 1.88 7.47 9.34
C PRO A 81 1.39 7.33 10.78
N ASN A 82 0.07 7.39 10.95
CA ASN A 82 -0.57 7.17 12.24
C ASN A 82 -0.53 5.70 12.63
N ARG A 83 -0.82 5.44 13.89
CA ARG A 83 -1.00 4.10 14.43
C ARG A 83 -2.32 3.48 13.98
N ILE A 84 -2.36 2.16 13.85
CA ILE A 84 -3.62 1.44 13.66
C ILE A 84 -4.36 1.37 14.99
N ALA A 85 -5.66 1.64 14.96
CA ALA A 85 -6.54 1.40 16.09
C ALA A 85 -6.97 -0.07 16.07
N ASP A 86 -6.49 -0.85 17.04
CA ASP A 86 -6.88 -2.24 17.24
C ASP A 86 -6.98 -2.53 18.76
N PRO A 87 -8.19 -2.77 19.32
CA PRO A 87 -9.47 -2.80 18.61
C PRO A 87 -9.86 -1.42 18.04
N PRO A 88 -10.49 -1.35 16.86
CA PRO A 88 -10.91 -0.07 16.29
C PRO A 88 -12.07 0.50 17.10
N ALA A 89 -11.94 1.74 17.58
CA ALA A 89 -13.04 2.44 18.25
C ALA A 89 -14.19 2.75 17.27
N ASP A 90 -13.86 3.29 16.09
CA ASP A 90 -14.81 3.57 14.98
C ASP A 90 -14.19 3.23 13.62
N THR A 91 -12.91 3.55 13.42
CA THR A 91 -12.17 3.27 12.19
C THR A 91 -10.80 2.70 12.53
N MET A 92 -10.29 1.82 11.68
CA MET A 92 -8.99 1.17 11.88
C MET A 92 -7.81 2.14 11.68
N TYR A 93 -7.99 3.17 10.86
CA TYR A 93 -6.98 4.19 10.60
C TYR A 93 -7.64 5.52 10.30
N SER A 94 -7.12 6.60 10.92
CA SER A 94 -7.57 7.97 10.68
C SER A 94 -6.38 8.84 10.23
N PRO A 95 -6.53 9.69 9.20
CA PRO A 95 -7.74 9.91 8.41
C PRO A 95 -7.98 8.79 7.39
N THR A 96 -9.23 8.35 7.24
CA THR A 96 -9.64 7.28 6.31
C THR A 96 -9.36 7.60 4.84
N ASN A 97 -9.37 8.89 4.46
CA ASN A 97 -9.02 9.32 3.10
C ASN A 97 -7.59 8.94 2.68
N ASN A 98 -6.68 8.75 3.64
CA ASN A 98 -5.32 8.36 3.35
C ASN A 98 -5.18 6.85 3.10
N VAL A 99 -6.18 6.04 3.46
CA VAL A 99 -6.15 4.59 3.30
C VAL A 99 -6.33 4.21 1.83
N ILE A 100 -5.42 3.39 1.32
CA ILE A 100 -5.44 2.82 -0.04
C ILE A 100 -6.04 1.41 -0.02
N MET A 101 -5.66 0.65 1.00
CA MET A 101 -6.09 -0.71 1.26
C MET A 101 -5.88 -1.01 2.74
N ALA A 102 -6.74 -1.84 3.31
CA ALA A 102 -6.71 -2.22 4.71
C ALA A 102 -7.17 -3.67 4.84
N GLY A 103 -6.78 -4.33 5.92
CA GLY A 103 -7.24 -5.68 6.22
C GLY A 103 -6.65 -6.26 7.48
N ILE A 104 -6.96 -7.52 7.71
CA ILE A 104 -6.41 -8.35 8.78
C ILE A 104 -5.65 -9.50 8.12
N PHE A 105 -4.47 -9.80 8.66
CA PHE A 105 -3.66 -10.95 8.33
C PHE A 105 -3.63 -11.86 9.56
N ASP A 106 -4.12 -13.09 9.42
CA ASP A 106 -4.06 -14.14 10.43
C ASP A 106 -3.18 -15.27 9.90
N THR A 107 -2.07 -15.49 10.58
CA THR A 107 -1.12 -16.58 10.25
C THR A 107 -1.73 -17.98 10.22
N SER A 108 -2.85 -18.21 10.92
CA SER A 108 -3.55 -19.50 10.90
C SER A 108 -4.51 -19.67 9.72
N ASP A 109 -4.89 -18.56 9.07
CA ASP A 109 -5.89 -18.57 8.01
C ASP A 109 -5.23 -18.34 6.64
N PRO A 110 -5.17 -19.38 5.78
CA PRO A 110 -4.63 -19.24 4.43
C PRO A 110 -5.41 -18.23 3.57
N VAL A 111 -6.69 -17.95 3.88
CA VAL A 111 -7.50 -16.96 3.17
C VAL A 111 -6.98 -15.53 3.40
N THR A 112 -6.46 -15.25 4.59
CA THR A 112 -5.89 -13.93 4.92
C THR A 112 -4.46 -13.74 4.40
N THR A 113 -3.77 -14.85 4.12
CA THR A 113 -2.44 -14.92 3.52
C THR A 113 -2.47 -14.63 2.01
N GLY A 114 -3.64 -14.75 1.37
CA GLY A 114 -3.81 -14.52 -0.05
C GLY A 114 -3.53 -13.08 -0.52
N LYS A 115 -3.16 -12.96 -1.80
CA LYS A 115 -2.88 -11.70 -2.48
C LYS A 115 -4.08 -10.74 -2.44
N ARG A 116 -3.89 -9.54 -1.91
CA ARG A 116 -4.86 -8.44 -1.91
C ARG A 116 -4.51 -7.40 -2.96
N PHE A 117 -5.53 -6.82 -3.60
CA PHE A 117 -5.36 -5.92 -4.73
C PHE A 117 -6.28 -4.69 -4.65
N SER A 118 -5.74 -3.52 -4.98
CA SER A 118 -6.47 -2.25 -5.05
C SER A 118 -6.10 -1.48 -6.31
N ARG A 119 -7.14 -1.01 -7.01
CA ARG A 119 -7.01 -0.11 -8.17
C ARG A 119 -6.86 1.35 -7.77
N LEU A 120 -7.01 1.66 -6.49
CA LEU A 120 -6.96 3.02 -6.00
C LEU A 120 -5.57 3.61 -6.29
N SER A 121 -5.57 4.80 -6.89
CA SER A 121 -4.34 5.49 -7.27
C SER A 121 -4.11 6.71 -6.40
N ARG A 122 -2.85 7.04 -6.16
CA ARG A 122 -2.44 8.28 -5.49
C ARG A 122 -1.50 9.08 -6.38
N LEU A 123 -1.63 10.39 -6.30
CA LEU A 123 -0.72 11.34 -6.90
C LEU A 123 0.24 11.76 -5.79
N LEU A 124 1.52 11.45 -5.95
CA LEU A 124 2.57 11.80 -5.01
C LEU A 124 3.28 13.04 -5.54
N ARG A 125 3.23 14.12 -4.77
CA ARG A 125 4.07 15.30 -4.98
C ARG A 125 5.40 15.14 -4.25
N GLU A 126 6.25 16.15 -4.34
CA GLU A 126 7.49 16.24 -3.58
C GLU A 126 7.23 16.03 -2.08
N GLY A 127 8.02 15.17 -1.45
CA GLY A 127 7.86 14.80 -0.04
C GLY A 127 6.75 13.78 0.27
N ASP A 128 5.84 13.49 -0.67
CA ASP A 128 4.77 12.51 -0.45
C ASP A 128 5.27 11.06 -0.61
N GLY A 129 4.76 10.18 0.25
CA GLY A 129 5.13 8.76 0.27
C GLY A 129 3.94 7.83 0.46
N ILE A 130 4.25 6.53 0.48
CA ILE A 130 3.30 5.47 0.84
C ILE A 130 3.94 4.58 1.89
N ALA A 131 3.22 4.35 2.98
CA ALA A 131 3.65 3.50 4.08
C ALA A 131 2.68 2.34 4.29
N LEU A 132 3.22 1.20 4.70
CA LEU A 132 2.45 0.09 5.25
C LEU A 132 2.52 0.18 6.77
N VAL A 133 1.36 0.34 7.40
CA VAL A 133 1.20 0.35 8.85
C VAL A 133 0.62 -0.98 9.27
N PHE A 134 1.02 -1.47 10.44
CA PHE A 134 0.55 -2.72 11.00
C PHE A 134 0.45 -2.64 12.52
N GLY A 135 -0.46 -3.42 13.08
CA GLY A 135 -0.69 -3.56 14.51
C GLY A 135 -1.15 -4.97 14.86
N SER A 136 -0.75 -5.49 16.01
CA SER A 136 -1.23 -6.76 16.55
C SER A 136 -1.87 -6.54 17.92
N GLN A 137 -2.86 -7.36 18.26
CA GLN A 137 -3.56 -7.30 19.54
C GLN A 137 -2.72 -7.85 20.70
N LYS A 138 -1.76 -8.72 20.41
CA LYS A 138 -0.82 -9.21 21.43
C LYS A 138 0.32 -8.20 21.53
N GLU A 139 0.69 -7.83 22.76
CA GLU A 139 1.92 -7.06 23.05
C GLU A 139 3.16 -7.92 22.77
N THR A 140 3.36 -8.27 21.51
CA THR A 140 4.38 -9.18 21.04
C THR A 140 4.96 -8.63 19.75
N GLN A 141 6.24 -8.90 19.54
CA GLN A 141 6.97 -8.54 18.33
C GLN A 141 6.19 -9.00 17.09
N VAL A 142 5.95 -8.08 16.15
CA VAL A 142 5.37 -8.41 14.84
C VAL A 142 6.53 -8.75 13.90
N HIS A 143 6.48 -9.94 13.30
CA HIS A 143 7.45 -10.35 12.28
C HIS A 143 6.74 -11.03 11.12
N ILE A 144 6.55 -10.27 10.04
CA ILE A 144 5.84 -10.72 8.85
C ILE A 144 6.72 -10.51 7.62
N ARG A 145 6.55 -11.40 6.63
CA ARG A 145 7.17 -11.23 5.32
C ARG A 145 6.12 -10.70 4.34
N VAL A 146 6.48 -9.67 3.59
CA VAL A 146 5.55 -8.98 2.70
C VAL A 146 6.13 -8.91 1.30
N GLN A 147 5.30 -9.21 0.30
CA GLN A 147 5.58 -8.92 -1.10
C GLN A 147 4.62 -7.85 -1.60
N MET A 148 5.14 -6.86 -2.31
CA MET A 148 4.33 -5.78 -2.88
C MET A 148 4.64 -5.54 -4.35
N THR A 149 3.57 -5.30 -5.11
CA THR A 149 3.61 -4.89 -6.51
C THR A 149 2.81 -3.61 -6.69
N PHE A 150 3.33 -2.66 -7.47
CA PHE A 150 2.61 -1.46 -7.84
C PHE A 150 3.10 -0.93 -9.18
N ALA A 151 2.29 -0.09 -9.82
CA ALA A 151 2.69 0.62 -11.03
C ALA A 151 2.95 2.08 -10.72
N ILE A 152 4.09 2.61 -11.15
CA ILE A 152 4.45 4.03 -11.04
C ILE A 152 4.60 4.65 -12.43
N THR A 153 4.14 5.89 -12.55
CA THR A 153 4.33 6.75 -13.72
C THR A 153 4.85 8.09 -13.23
N ILE A 154 5.90 8.58 -13.87
CA ILE A 154 6.53 9.89 -13.62
C ILE A 154 6.11 10.82 -14.78
#